data_AF-A0A959SZ32-F1
#
_entry.id   AF-A0A959SZ32-F1
#
_cell.length_a   1.000
_cell.length_b   1.000
_cell.length_c   1.000
_cell.angle_alpha   90.00
_cell.angle_beta   90.00
_cell.angle_gamma   90.00
#
_symmetry.space_group_name_H-M   'P 1'
#
loop_
_entity.id
_entity.type
_entity.pdbx_description
1 polymer ?
#
loop_
_entity_poly.entity_id
_entity_poly.type
_entity_poly.pdbx_seq_one_letter_code
_entity_poly.pdbx_strand_id
1 'polypeptide(L)'
;MKHCIAILICFSAFCLVTGQTQTDTAFKKIIGEKPSCDCDSLWKKKDVSDFIELLERSTSQPKFVWPGYHLNDGAYIISAGQTAAGNHCLGLWQKGKVKSYARFHNTLRMLTPLYSYYLEYPEMSIIPDELYFTTAAKVPEFKEWMRDMHVSSAVYMPVDFSKLPFKVPALVKLQLAIHEAFHIEVMLRYWYTNKGNWPAWDQQPDRSGMQSCYTYNDSDRIQIKKELTILADMIEALIDGQKVKACILGYSYLKERESRYRKTSEVSVKLGDETEGDCKTAESFFELEEGLADYGSWTLLYNMGMASKEDLLRRYRAQQNDHFYLSGAMLMHAITLMDKKPIEQVIQKIINSPTVKEGSLLRFFQDELANYCER
;
A
#
# COMPACT_ATOMS: atom_id res chain seq x y z
N MET A 1 22.80 52.22 -44.12
CA MET A 1 21.85 51.96 -43.02
C MET A 1 20.72 51.08 -43.54
N LYS A 2 20.75 49.77 -43.24
CA LYS A 2 19.63 48.85 -43.44
C LYS A 2 19.56 47.97 -42.20
N HIS A 3 18.46 48.04 -41.47
CA HIS A 3 18.21 47.24 -40.27
C HIS A 3 17.88 45.80 -40.67
N CYS A 4 18.59 44.83 -40.07
CA CYS A 4 18.21 43.42 -40.10
C CYS A 4 17.53 43.09 -38.77
N ILE A 5 16.22 42.85 -38.83
CA ILE A 5 15.45 42.24 -37.74
C ILE A 5 15.42 40.74 -38.05
N ALA A 6 16.09 39.93 -37.21
CA ALA A 6 15.96 38.49 -37.23
C ALA A 6 14.83 38.09 -36.29
N ILE A 7 13.76 37.51 -36.86
CA ILE A 7 12.61 36.96 -36.14
C ILE A 7 12.95 35.53 -35.72
N LEU A 8 12.89 35.27 -34.41
CA LEU A 8 12.92 33.94 -33.80
C LEU A 8 11.62 33.20 -34.17
N ILE A 9 11.71 32.07 -34.87
CA ILE A 9 10.59 31.16 -35.10
C ILE A 9 10.63 30.09 -34.01
N CYS A 10 9.71 30.17 -33.04
CA CYS A 10 9.40 29.07 -32.13
C CYS A 10 8.56 28.04 -32.87
N PHE A 11 9.08 26.80 -32.98
CA PHE A 11 8.30 25.64 -33.43
C PHE A 11 7.37 25.18 -32.29
N SER A 12 6.11 25.61 -32.33
CA SER A 12 5.01 24.94 -31.65
C SER A 12 4.37 23.93 -32.62
N ALA A 13 4.56 22.64 -32.35
CA ALA A 13 3.88 21.57 -33.08
C ALA A 13 2.38 21.65 -32.80
N PHE A 14 1.62 22.13 -33.80
CA PHE A 14 0.16 22.13 -33.82
C PHE A 14 -0.36 20.70 -34.04
N CYS A 15 -1.11 20.15 -33.08
CA CYS A 15 -1.99 19.02 -33.34
C CYS A 15 -3.16 19.53 -34.20
N LEU A 16 -3.14 19.22 -35.50
CA LEU A 16 -4.27 19.48 -36.38
C LEU A 16 -5.45 18.59 -35.98
N VAL A 17 -6.53 19.23 -35.57
CA VAL A 17 -7.86 18.62 -35.45
C VAL A 17 -8.41 18.47 -36.86
N THR A 18 -8.24 17.30 -37.48
CA THR A 18 -9.05 16.91 -38.63
C THR A 18 -10.33 16.28 -38.13
N GLY A 19 -11.41 17.06 -38.15
CA GLY A 19 -12.77 16.54 -37.98
C GLY A 19 -13.11 15.61 -39.13
N GLN A 20 -13.11 14.30 -38.86
CA GLN A 20 -13.80 13.31 -39.66
C GLN A 20 -14.82 12.62 -38.76
N THR A 21 -16.07 13.00 -38.93
CA THR A 21 -17.25 12.25 -38.49
C THR A 21 -17.31 10.96 -39.30
N GLN A 22 -16.64 9.92 -38.80
CA GLN A 22 -16.79 8.56 -39.29
C GLN A 22 -17.47 7.75 -38.19
N THR A 23 -18.76 7.51 -38.40
CA THR A 23 -19.57 6.55 -37.67
C THR A 23 -19.11 5.15 -38.06
N ASP A 24 -18.07 4.65 -37.41
CA ASP A 24 -17.67 3.24 -37.47
C ASP A 24 -17.61 2.66 -36.05
N THR A 25 -18.47 1.67 -35.82
CA THR A 25 -18.70 0.92 -34.58
C THR A 25 -17.58 -0.07 -34.24
N ALA A 26 -16.32 0.26 -34.56
CA ALA A 26 -15.15 -0.52 -34.19
C ALA A 26 -14.01 0.41 -33.75
N PHE A 27 -14.17 1.04 -32.58
CA PHE A 27 -13.15 1.94 -32.05
C PHE A 27 -11.94 1.16 -31.51
N LYS A 28 -10.79 1.41 -32.14
CA LYS A 28 -9.47 0.85 -31.79
C LYS A 28 -8.96 1.39 -30.45
N LYS A 29 -8.55 0.47 -29.57
CA LYS A 29 -7.54 0.65 -28.52
C LYS A 29 -6.40 1.55 -29.05
N ILE A 30 -6.14 2.67 -28.40
CA ILE A 30 -4.92 3.47 -28.67
C ILE A 30 -3.90 3.08 -27.61
N ILE A 31 -3.04 2.12 -27.94
CA ILE A 31 -1.81 1.84 -27.19
C ILE A 31 -0.67 2.58 -27.88
N GLY A 32 0.19 3.22 -27.11
CA GLY A 32 1.42 3.77 -27.67
C GLY A 32 2.38 4.27 -26.61
N GLU A 33 3.59 4.61 -27.06
CA GLU A 33 4.64 5.23 -26.24
C GLU A 33 4.35 6.71 -25.93
N LYS A 34 3.28 7.29 -26.51
CA LYS A 34 2.84 8.66 -26.30
C LYS A 34 1.36 8.69 -25.90
N PRO A 35 0.94 9.63 -25.03
CA PRO A 35 -0.46 9.77 -24.70
C PRO A 35 -1.25 10.21 -25.93
N SER A 36 -2.48 9.72 -26.08
CA SER A 36 -3.41 10.31 -27.05
C SER A 36 -3.61 11.80 -26.74
N CYS A 37 -3.91 12.63 -27.75
CA CYS A 37 -4.09 14.08 -27.57
C CYS A 37 -5.09 14.42 -26.44
N ASP A 38 -6.15 13.62 -26.29
CA ASP A 38 -7.15 13.80 -25.24
C ASP A 38 -6.60 13.53 -23.83
N CYS A 39 -5.64 12.60 -23.71
CA CYS A 39 -5.01 12.22 -22.45
C CYS A 39 -3.80 13.10 -22.10
N ASP A 40 -3.17 13.75 -23.07
CA ASP A 40 -1.94 14.55 -22.89
C ASP A 40 -2.13 15.68 -21.86
N SER A 41 -3.29 16.32 -21.86
CA SER A 41 -3.65 17.37 -20.89
C SER A 41 -3.69 16.87 -19.44
N LEU A 42 -4.03 15.60 -19.21
CA LEU A 42 -4.04 14.99 -17.87
C LEU A 42 -2.61 14.83 -17.35
N TRP A 43 -1.71 14.34 -18.18
CA TRP A 43 -0.32 14.05 -17.82
C TRP A 43 0.53 15.31 -17.65
N LYS A 44 0.14 16.41 -18.28
CA LYS A 44 0.78 17.73 -18.13
C LYS A 44 0.38 18.46 -16.84
N LYS A 45 -0.60 17.96 -16.07
CA LYS A 45 -0.95 18.56 -14.77
C LYS A 45 0.22 18.35 -13.80
N LYS A 46 0.68 19.43 -13.19
CA LYS A 46 1.82 19.39 -12.26
C LYS A 46 1.63 18.37 -11.13
N ASP A 47 0.45 18.31 -10.52
CA ASP A 47 0.17 17.36 -9.43
C ASP A 47 0.26 15.88 -9.85
N VAL A 48 -0.01 15.58 -11.13
CA VAL A 48 0.14 14.24 -11.71
C VAL A 48 1.63 13.93 -11.84
N SER A 49 2.38 14.81 -12.52
CA SER A 49 3.84 14.67 -12.68
C SER A 49 4.57 14.56 -11.34
N ASP A 50 4.23 15.42 -10.37
CA ASP A 50 4.83 15.42 -9.03
C ASP A 50 4.56 14.10 -8.29
N PHE A 51 3.32 13.59 -8.35
CA PHE A 51 2.95 12.31 -7.71
C PHE A 51 3.74 11.14 -8.31
N ILE A 52 3.84 11.14 -9.63
CA ILE A 52 4.62 10.17 -10.38
C ILE A 52 6.08 10.26 -9.97
N GLU A 53 6.75 11.41 -10.15
CA GLU A 53 8.19 11.59 -9.86
C GLU A 53 8.54 11.15 -8.43
N LEU A 54 7.64 11.43 -7.48
CA LEU A 54 7.79 11.02 -6.09
C LEU A 54 7.77 9.49 -5.96
N LEU A 55 6.83 8.82 -6.62
CA LEU A 55 6.74 7.36 -6.70
C LEU A 55 7.96 6.74 -7.38
N GLU A 56 8.50 7.36 -8.44
CA GLU A 56 9.70 6.89 -9.14
C GLU A 56 10.92 6.92 -8.23
N ARG A 57 11.09 8.01 -7.48
CA ARG A 57 12.16 8.13 -6.51
C ARG A 57 12.02 7.09 -5.41
N SER A 58 10.80 6.80 -4.94
CA SER A 58 10.53 5.81 -3.89
C SER A 58 10.83 4.37 -4.28
N THR A 59 10.55 4.02 -5.54
CA THR A 59 10.62 2.64 -6.04
C THR A 59 11.96 2.26 -6.65
N SER A 60 12.84 3.22 -6.94
CA SER A 60 14.11 2.99 -7.65
C SER A 60 15.30 2.63 -6.74
N GLN A 61 15.12 2.63 -5.41
CA GLN A 61 16.22 2.40 -4.47
C GLN A 61 16.46 0.89 -4.22
N PRO A 62 17.66 0.36 -4.50
CA PRO A 62 17.94 -1.08 -4.52
C PRO A 62 18.09 -1.75 -3.15
N LYS A 63 17.91 -1.02 -2.03
CA LYS A 63 18.19 -1.49 -0.67
C LYS A 63 17.00 -1.35 0.29
N PHE A 64 15.84 -1.83 -0.12
CA PHE A 64 14.71 -1.85 0.80
C PHE A 64 14.10 -3.24 0.91
N VAL A 65 14.35 -3.84 2.07
CA VAL A 65 13.52 -4.68 2.96
C VAL A 65 12.81 -5.90 2.39
N TRP A 66 12.32 -5.81 1.17
CA TRP A 66 11.48 -6.81 0.56
C TRP A 66 11.94 -7.02 -0.87
N PRO A 67 12.35 -8.25 -1.23
CA PRO A 67 12.50 -8.62 -2.64
C PRO A 67 11.23 -8.34 -3.46
N GLY A 68 10.06 -8.23 -2.82
CA GLY A 68 8.76 -7.85 -3.41
C GLY A 68 8.58 -6.37 -3.77
N TYR A 69 9.50 -5.49 -3.38
CA TYR A 69 9.59 -4.12 -3.93
C TYR A 69 10.80 -3.94 -4.85
N HIS A 70 11.43 -5.03 -5.29
CA HIS A 70 11.85 -4.97 -6.67
C HIS A 70 10.55 -4.88 -7.47
N LEU A 71 10.27 -3.70 -8.03
CA LEU A 71 9.69 -3.67 -9.36
C LEU A 71 10.69 -4.43 -10.27
N ASN A 72 10.72 -5.75 -10.17
CA ASN A 72 11.10 -6.61 -11.26
C ASN A 72 10.18 -6.21 -12.43
N ASP A 73 10.52 -6.60 -13.65
CA ASP A 73 9.86 -6.06 -14.84
C ASP A 73 8.32 -6.30 -14.95
N GLY A 74 7.67 -6.86 -13.92
CA GLY A 74 6.26 -7.26 -13.87
C GLY A 74 5.29 -6.46 -12.99
N ALA A 75 5.70 -5.51 -12.13
CA ALA A 75 4.78 -4.75 -11.27
C ALA A 75 4.62 -3.30 -11.74
N TYR A 76 3.37 -2.82 -11.88
CA TYR A 76 3.08 -1.53 -12.47
C TYR A 76 2.06 -0.72 -11.66
N ILE A 77 2.24 0.59 -11.66
CA ILE A 77 1.22 1.52 -11.20
C ILE A 77 0.51 2.06 -12.43
N ILE A 78 -0.81 1.95 -12.41
CA ILE A 78 -1.66 2.47 -13.46
C ILE A 78 -2.31 3.72 -12.91
N SER A 79 -1.82 4.87 -13.38
CA SER A 79 -2.49 6.13 -13.13
C SER A 79 -3.74 6.19 -13.99
N ALA A 80 -4.88 6.43 -13.39
CA ALA A 80 -6.12 6.68 -14.11
C ALA A 80 -6.59 8.12 -13.97
N GLY A 81 -6.97 8.72 -15.08
CA GLY A 81 -7.77 9.93 -15.08
C GLY A 81 -8.83 9.89 -16.15
N GLN A 82 -9.89 10.64 -15.92
CA GLN A 82 -10.98 10.79 -16.87
C GLN A 82 -10.83 12.12 -17.59
N THR A 83 -10.86 12.10 -18.92
CA THR A 83 -10.92 13.33 -19.72
C THR A 83 -12.26 14.03 -19.51
N ALA A 84 -12.35 15.32 -19.88
CA ALA A 84 -13.62 16.04 -19.87
C ALA A 84 -14.71 15.37 -20.75
N ALA A 85 -14.29 14.64 -21.79
CA ALA A 85 -15.17 13.87 -22.67
C ALA A 85 -15.56 12.48 -22.10
N GLY A 86 -15.16 12.16 -20.87
CA GLY A 86 -15.51 10.90 -20.22
C GLY A 86 -14.60 9.72 -20.53
N ASN A 87 -13.63 9.86 -21.45
CA ASN A 87 -12.65 8.81 -21.76
C ASN A 87 -11.71 8.54 -20.58
N HIS A 88 -11.33 7.28 -20.38
CA HIS A 88 -10.40 6.85 -19.33
C HIS A 88 -9.00 6.73 -19.89
N CYS A 89 -8.09 7.50 -19.32
CA CYS A 89 -6.68 7.58 -19.72
C CYS A 89 -5.83 6.88 -18.68
N LEU A 90 -5.11 5.85 -19.12
CA LEU A 90 -4.22 5.06 -18.29
C LEU A 90 -2.78 5.28 -18.71
N GLY A 91 -1.90 5.39 -17.71
CA GLY A 91 -0.45 5.41 -17.89
C GLY A 91 0.13 4.26 -17.10
N LEU A 92 0.88 3.39 -17.79
CA LEU A 92 1.55 2.23 -17.22
C LEU A 92 2.99 2.61 -16.83
N TRP A 93 3.29 2.66 -15.54
CA TRP A 93 4.56 3.14 -15.01
C TRP A 93 5.48 2.00 -14.57
N GLN A 94 6.75 2.04 -14.99
CA GLN A 94 7.79 1.10 -14.56
C GLN A 94 9.16 1.79 -14.52
N LYS A 95 9.91 1.56 -13.43
CA LYS A 95 11.29 2.10 -13.24
C LYS A 95 11.36 3.61 -13.51
N GLY A 96 10.33 4.33 -13.09
CA GLY A 96 10.22 5.76 -13.29
C GLY A 96 10.09 6.23 -14.74
N LYS A 97 9.38 5.46 -15.57
CA LYS A 97 8.98 5.89 -16.92
C LYS A 97 7.60 5.34 -17.24
N VAL A 98 6.83 6.10 -18.03
CA VAL A 98 5.69 5.51 -18.72
C VAL A 98 6.19 4.55 -19.78
N LYS A 99 5.78 3.30 -19.68
CA LYS A 99 6.05 2.27 -20.69
C LYS A 99 4.99 2.25 -21.76
N SER A 100 3.76 2.54 -21.38
CA SER A 100 2.66 2.59 -22.31
C SER A 100 1.56 3.50 -21.79
N TYR A 101 0.88 4.15 -22.72
CA TYR A 101 -0.40 4.78 -22.47
C TYR A 101 -1.50 3.90 -23.07
N ALA A 102 -2.67 3.94 -22.45
CA ALA A 102 -3.87 3.35 -23.02
C ALA A 102 -5.08 4.26 -22.78
N ARG A 103 -6.00 4.24 -23.72
CA ARG A 103 -7.29 4.94 -23.61
C ARG A 103 -8.42 3.95 -23.76
N PHE A 104 -9.32 3.94 -22.78
CA PHE A 104 -10.51 3.09 -22.73
C PHE A 104 -11.77 3.96 -22.78
N HIS A 105 -12.77 3.51 -23.54
CA HIS A 105 -14.09 4.16 -23.58
C HIS A 105 -14.93 3.82 -22.34
N ASN A 106 -14.80 2.60 -21.81
CA ASN A 106 -15.49 2.18 -20.60
C ASN A 106 -14.69 2.55 -19.35
N THR A 107 -15.40 3.00 -18.32
CA THR A 107 -14.81 3.20 -16.99
C THR A 107 -14.32 1.87 -16.45
N LEU A 108 -13.02 1.78 -16.18
CA LEU A 108 -12.54 0.73 -15.27
C LEU A 108 -13.14 1.04 -13.91
N ARG A 109 -14.06 0.19 -13.46
CA ARG A 109 -14.60 0.32 -12.11
C ARG A 109 -13.44 0.10 -11.14
N MET A 110 -13.40 0.90 -10.08
CA MET A 110 -12.45 0.72 -8.99
C MET A 110 -13.10 -0.13 -7.90
N LEU A 111 -12.28 -0.93 -7.23
CA LEU A 111 -12.71 -1.74 -6.09
C LEU A 111 -13.05 -0.84 -4.91
N THR A 112 -12.14 0.10 -4.62
CA THR A 112 -12.33 1.14 -3.62
C THR A 112 -12.34 2.50 -4.32
N PRO A 113 -12.76 3.58 -3.64
CA PRO A 113 -12.57 4.93 -4.17
C PRO A 113 -11.09 5.32 -4.35
N LEU A 114 -10.15 4.52 -3.81
CA LEU A 114 -8.72 4.83 -3.75
C LEU A 114 -7.85 3.97 -4.64
N TYR A 115 -8.24 2.72 -4.95
CA TYR A 115 -7.42 1.80 -5.74
C TYR A 115 -8.20 0.58 -6.27
N SER A 116 -7.55 -0.19 -7.15
CA SER A 116 -7.95 -1.53 -7.59
C SER A 116 -6.73 -2.37 -7.96
N TYR A 117 -6.94 -3.62 -8.37
CA TYR A 117 -5.90 -4.60 -8.64
C TYR A 117 -6.06 -5.26 -10.00
N TYR A 118 -4.92 -5.55 -10.61
CA TYR A 118 -4.80 -6.47 -11.72
C TYR A 118 -3.83 -7.59 -11.34
N LEU A 119 -4.23 -8.83 -11.60
CA LEU A 119 -3.40 -10.02 -11.39
C LEU A 119 -3.66 -11.00 -12.55
N GLU A 120 -2.60 -11.47 -13.18
CA GLU A 120 -2.63 -12.47 -14.24
C GLU A 120 -2.23 -13.84 -13.70
N TYR A 121 -3.02 -14.41 -12.79
CA TYR A 121 -2.83 -15.81 -12.37
C TYR A 121 -3.93 -16.71 -12.96
N PRO A 122 -3.57 -17.75 -13.74
CA PRO A 122 -4.54 -18.72 -14.26
C PRO A 122 -5.26 -19.49 -13.15
N GLU A 123 -4.66 -19.58 -11.95
CA GLU A 123 -5.27 -20.20 -10.77
C GLU A 123 -6.36 -19.34 -10.09
N MET A 124 -6.53 -18.06 -10.48
CA MET A 124 -7.56 -17.17 -9.91
C MET A 124 -8.99 -17.51 -10.34
N SER A 125 -9.20 -18.49 -11.23
CA SER A 125 -10.56 -18.99 -11.55
C SER A 125 -11.25 -19.65 -10.35
N ILE A 126 -10.52 -19.88 -9.26
CA ILE A 126 -10.99 -20.48 -8.01
C ILE A 126 -11.49 -19.41 -7.02
N ILE A 127 -11.13 -18.14 -7.23
CA ILE A 127 -11.52 -17.04 -6.34
C ILE A 127 -12.97 -16.66 -6.64
N PRO A 128 -13.90 -16.71 -5.67
CA PRO A 128 -15.27 -16.29 -5.89
C PRO A 128 -15.30 -14.84 -6.38
N ASP A 129 -16.12 -14.57 -7.40
CA ASP A 129 -16.36 -13.24 -7.98
C ASP A 129 -16.75 -12.18 -6.93
N GLU A 130 -17.27 -12.64 -5.79
CA GLU A 130 -17.73 -11.88 -4.64
C GLU A 130 -16.59 -11.53 -3.65
N LEU A 131 -15.51 -12.32 -3.61
CA LEU A 131 -14.35 -12.12 -2.74
C LEU A 131 -13.29 -11.21 -3.36
N TYR A 132 -13.21 -11.13 -4.71
CA TYR A 132 -12.35 -10.17 -5.41
C TYR A 132 -13.04 -9.51 -6.62
N PHE A 133 -13.44 -8.25 -6.46
CA PHE A 133 -13.86 -7.41 -7.58
C PHE A 133 -12.66 -6.79 -8.30
N THR A 134 -11.86 -7.59 -9.02
CA THR A 134 -10.87 -7.08 -10.01
C THR A 134 -11.61 -6.59 -11.27
N THR A 135 -12.39 -5.52 -11.08
CA THR A 135 -13.26 -5.00 -12.15
C THR A 135 -12.48 -4.46 -13.35
N ALA A 136 -11.22 -4.07 -13.17
CA ALA A 136 -10.30 -3.79 -14.27
C ALA A 136 -9.93 -5.05 -15.08
N ALA A 137 -9.69 -6.19 -14.43
CA ALA A 137 -9.35 -7.45 -15.11
C ALA A 137 -10.52 -8.07 -15.90
N LYS A 138 -11.76 -7.68 -15.56
CA LYS A 138 -12.99 -8.06 -16.30
C LYS A 138 -13.16 -7.27 -17.61
N VAL A 139 -12.34 -6.25 -17.88
CA VAL A 139 -12.35 -5.51 -19.14
C VAL A 139 -11.37 -6.18 -20.11
N PRO A 140 -11.84 -6.87 -21.17
CA PRO A 140 -10.98 -7.67 -22.05
C PRO A 140 -9.83 -6.87 -22.67
N GLU A 141 -10.10 -5.63 -23.07
CA GLU A 141 -9.12 -4.75 -23.71
C GLU A 141 -8.01 -4.33 -22.73
N PHE A 142 -8.35 -4.16 -21.45
CA PHE A 142 -7.39 -3.87 -20.40
C PHE A 142 -6.51 -5.09 -20.13
N LYS A 143 -7.12 -6.28 -20.01
CA LYS A 143 -6.38 -7.54 -19.81
C LYS A 143 -5.43 -7.84 -20.96
N GLU A 144 -5.87 -7.62 -22.21
CA GLU A 144 -5.01 -7.75 -23.39
C GLU A 144 -3.86 -6.74 -23.35
N TRP A 145 -4.12 -5.47 -23.02
CA TRP A 145 -3.06 -4.47 -22.87
C TRP A 145 -2.00 -4.87 -21.84
N MET A 146 -2.42 -5.36 -20.67
CA MET A 146 -1.50 -5.80 -19.62
C MET A 146 -0.65 -6.99 -20.09
N ARG A 147 -1.23 -7.95 -20.82
CA ARG A 147 -0.52 -9.07 -21.45
C ARG A 147 0.51 -8.63 -22.47
N ASP A 148 0.12 -7.73 -23.37
CA ASP A 148 1.00 -7.17 -24.41
C ASP A 148 2.23 -6.50 -23.79
N MET A 149 2.06 -5.90 -22.61
CA MET A 149 3.10 -5.23 -21.85
C MET A 149 3.86 -6.16 -20.89
N HIS A 150 3.59 -7.47 -20.93
CA HIS A 150 4.19 -8.48 -20.05
C HIS A 150 4.02 -8.16 -18.56
N VAL A 151 2.85 -7.64 -18.19
CA VAL A 151 2.51 -7.33 -16.80
C VAL A 151 1.75 -8.49 -16.19
N SER A 152 2.29 -9.06 -15.12
CA SER A 152 1.60 -10.12 -14.35
C SER A 152 0.76 -9.56 -13.19
N SER A 153 1.07 -8.36 -12.72
CA SER A 153 0.44 -7.77 -11.53
C SER A 153 0.52 -6.24 -11.56
N ALA A 154 -0.53 -5.54 -11.11
CA ALA A 154 -0.52 -4.08 -11.01
C ALA A 154 -1.49 -3.54 -9.96
N VAL A 155 -1.07 -2.46 -9.30
CA VAL A 155 -1.97 -1.60 -8.52
C VAL A 155 -2.51 -0.52 -9.45
N TYR A 156 -3.83 -0.42 -9.49
CA TYR A 156 -4.53 0.65 -10.19
C TYR A 156 -4.87 1.77 -9.22
N MET A 157 -4.36 2.97 -9.46
CA MET A 157 -4.58 4.15 -8.60
C MET A 157 -5.18 5.29 -9.44
N PRO A 158 -6.31 5.90 -9.02
CA PRO A 158 -6.74 7.15 -9.62
C PRO A 158 -5.69 8.21 -9.31
N VAL A 159 -5.33 9.06 -10.26
CA VAL A 159 -4.42 10.18 -9.95
C VAL A 159 -5.19 11.43 -9.55
N ASP A 160 -6.41 11.56 -10.04
CA ASP A 160 -7.34 12.58 -9.62
C ASP A 160 -8.31 12.04 -8.55
N PHE A 161 -8.08 12.45 -7.31
CA PHE A 161 -8.93 12.15 -6.15
C PHE A 161 -9.95 13.26 -5.89
N SER A 162 -10.09 14.28 -6.76
CA SER A 162 -10.98 15.41 -6.55
C SER A 162 -12.47 15.04 -6.44
N LYS A 163 -12.84 13.85 -6.93
CA LYS A 163 -14.20 13.31 -6.83
C LYS A 163 -14.50 12.64 -5.49
N LEU A 164 -13.51 12.53 -4.60
CA LEU A 164 -13.75 12.04 -3.24
C LEU A 164 -14.41 13.13 -2.38
N PRO A 165 -15.23 12.76 -1.39
CA PRO A 165 -15.81 13.73 -0.46
C PRO A 165 -14.78 14.38 0.48
N PHE A 166 -13.48 14.05 0.34
CA PHE A 166 -12.37 14.55 1.13
C PHE A 166 -11.10 14.68 0.30
N LYS A 167 -10.19 15.57 0.72
CA LYS A 167 -8.88 15.77 0.07
C LYS A 167 -7.87 14.74 0.58
N VAL A 168 -7.22 14.01 -0.33
CA VAL A 168 -6.12 13.08 -0.01
C VAL A 168 -4.77 13.78 -0.27
N PRO A 169 -3.91 13.94 0.75
CA PRO A 169 -2.56 14.51 0.58
C PRO A 169 -1.69 13.67 -0.37
N ALA A 170 -0.80 14.30 -1.14
CA ALA A 170 0.09 13.61 -2.08
C ALA A 170 0.93 12.50 -1.42
N LEU A 171 1.44 12.76 -0.21
CA LEU A 171 2.18 11.78 0.58
C LEU A 171 1.35 10.53 0.91
N VAL A 172 0.06 10.70 1.22
CA VAL A 172 -0.86 9.59 1.51
C VAL A 172 -1.18 8.80 0.24
N LYS A 173 -1.37 9.47 -0.90
CA LYS A 173 -1.54 8.76 -2.18
C LYS A 173 -0.36 7.87 -2.50
N LEU A 174 0.86 8.37 -2.26
CA LEU A 174 2.08 7.61 -2.50
C LEU A 174 2.20 6.44 -1.53
N GLN A 175 1.95 6.69 -0.24
CA GLN A 175 1.93 5.66 0.78
C GLN A 175 0.97 4.52 0.42
N LEU A 176 -0.27 4.84 0.03
CA LEU A 176 -1.25 3.85 -0.42
C LEU A 176 -0.73 3.06 -1.62
N ALA A 177 -0.15 3.72 -2.63
CA ALA A 177 0.42 3.00 -3.77
C ALA A 177 1.49 1.97 -3.36
N ILE A 178 2.34 2.31 -2.38
CA ILE A 178 3.36 1.40 -1.84
C ILE A 178 2.71 0.27 -1.01
N HIS A 179 1.75 0.61 -0.15
CA HIS A 179 1.01 -0.33 0.71
C HIS A 179 0.28 -1.39 -0.12
N GLU A 180 -0.51 -0.96 -1.09
CA GLU A 180 -1.32 -1.89 -1.88
C GLU A 180 -0.47 -2.73 -2.84
N ALA A 181 0.70 -2.22 -3.24
CA ALA A 181 1.68 -3.01 -4.00
C ALA A 181 2.28 -4.15 -3.17
N PHE A 182 2.49 -3.93 -1.86
CA PHE A 182 2.95 -4.99 -0.95
C PHE A 182 1.96 -6.15 -0.91
N HIS A 183 0.67 -5.85 -0.78
CA HIS A 183 -0.38 -6.86 -0.78
C HIS A 183 -0.34 -7.72 -2.04
N ILE A 184 -0.25 -7.10 -3.22
CA ILE A 184 -0.20 -7.84 -4.48
C ILE A 184 1.04 -8.74 -4.62
N GLU A 185 2.22 -8.18 -4.39
CA GLU A 185 3.47 -8.84 -4.75
C GLU A 185 3.88 -9.91 -3.73
N VAL A 186 3.54 -9.70 -2.46
CA VAL A 186 3.98 -10.56 -1.36
C VAL A 186 2.85 -11.48 -0.90
N MET A 187 1.70 -10.91 -0.54
CA MET A 187 0.66 -11.63 0.19
C MET A 187 -0.28 -12.39 -0.74
N LEU A 188 -0.90 -11.70 -1.70
CA LEU A 188 -1.88 -12.29 -2.62
C LEU A 188 -1.26 -13.40 -3.46
N ARG A 189 -0.02 -13.22 -3.92
CA ARG A 189 0.70 -14.26 -4.67
C ARG A 189 0.79 -15.56 -3.86
N TYR A 190 1.13 -15.46 -2.58
CA TYR A 190 1.21 -16.65 -1.73
C TYR A 190 -0.16 -17.25 -1.46
N TRP A 191 -1.12 -16.46 -0.96
CA TRP A 191 -2.43 -16.95 -0.54
C TRP A 191 -3.18 -17.71 -1.64
N TYR A 192 -3.02 -17.30 -2.91
CA TYR A 192 -3.78 -17.90 -4.02
C TYR A 192 -3.06 -18.96 -4.82
N THR A 193 -1.72 -18.97 -4.79
CA THR A 193 -0.97 -19.92 -5.62
C THR A 193 -0.23 -20.96 -4.79
N ASN A 194 -0.17 -20.82 -3.46
CA ASN A 194 0.76 -21.54 -2.57
C ASN A 194 2.22 -21.46 -3.07
N LYS A 195 2.53 -20.50 -3.95
CA LYS A 195 3.88 -20.22 -4.44
C LYS A 195 4.34 -18.93 -3.78
N GLY A 196 5.46 -19.01 -3.07
CA GLY A 196 6.04 -17.88 -2.36
C GLY A 196 6.56 -18.29 -0.99
N ASN A 197 7.14 -17.32 -0.29
CA ASN A 197 7.72 -17.50 1.04
C ASN A 197 6.88 -16.72 2.05
N TRP A 198 5.64 -17.14 2.30
CA TRP A 198 4.80 -16.56 3.34
C TRP A 198 4.41 -17.66 4.33
N PRO A 199 4.06 -17.35 5.60
CA PRO A 199 3.69 -18.38 6.54
C PRO A 199 2.37 -19.06 6.17
N ALA A 200 2.34 -20.40 6.18
CA ALA A 200 1.15 -21.19 5.84
C ALA A 200 0.01 -21.04 6.86
N TRP A 201 0.35 -20.63 8.08
CA TRP A 201 -0.63 -20.36 9.12
C TRP A 201 -1.36 -19.03 8.90
N ASP A 202 -0.83 -18.10 8.09
CA ASP A 202 -1.40 -16.77 7.85
C ASP A 202 -2.68 -16.85 7.01
N GLN A 203 -3.80 -17.09 7.69
CA GLN A 203 -5.13 -17.18 7.12
C GLN A 203 -6.03 -16.14 7.77
N GLN A 204 -6.39 -15.12 6.99
CA GLN A 204 -7.16 -13.97 7.43
C GLN A 204 -8.39 -14.35 8.27
N PRO A 205 -8.49 -13.90 9.53
CA PRO A 205 -9.71 -14.01 10.32
C PRO A 205 -10.86 -13.20 9.71
N ASP A 206 -12.09 -13.46 10.16
CA ASP A 206 -13.24 -12.65 9.82
C ASP A 206 -13.06 -11.21 10.35
N ARG A 207 -12.82 -10.28 9.42
CA ARG A 207 -12.66 -8.85 9.70
C ARG A 207 -13.88 -8.22 10.35
N SER A 208 -15.09 -8.76 10.11
CA SER A 208 -16.30 -8.28 10.79
C SER A 208 -16.31 -8.70 12.27
N GLY A 209 -15.91 -9.95 12.55
CA GLY A 209 -15.70 -10.47 13.90
C GLY A 209 -14.65 -9.70 14.70
N MET A 210 -13.62 -9.17 14.04
CA MET A 210 -12.56 -8.36 14.67
C MET A 210 -13.08 -7.12 15.38
N GLN A 211 -14.18 -6.50 14.93
CA GLN A 211 -14.72 -5.32 15.60
C GLN A 211 -15.09 -5.63 17.07
N SER A 212 -15.52 -6.86 17.36
CA SER A 212 -15.82 -7.32 18.72
C SER A 212 -14.60 -7.26 19.65
N CYS A 213 -13.37 -7.30 19.12
CA CYS A 213 -12.14 -7.13 19.90
C CYS A 213 -11.86 -5.67 20.30
N TYR A 214 -12.54 -4.70 19.69
CA TYR A 214 -12.25 -3.26 19.84
C TYR A 214 -13.44 -2.43 20.29
N THR A 215 -14.67 -2.94 20.15
CA THR A 215 -15.90 -2.16 20.34
C THR A 215 -16.81 -2.72 21.42
N TYR A 216 -16.27 -3.18 22.55
CA TYR A 216 -17.12 -3.60 23.67
C TYR A 216 -17.74 -2.41 24.40
N ASN A 217 -17.03 -1.27 24.52
CA ASN A 217 -17.50 -0.02 25.13
C ASN A 217 -16.49 1.15 24.91
N ASP A 218 -16.83 2.36 25.38
CA ASP A 218 -15.96 3.55 25.29
C ASP A 218 -14.64 3.42 26.07
N SER A 219 -14.62 2.63 27.16
CA SER A 219 -13.41 2.38 27.97
C SER A 219 -12.35 1.63 27.15
N ASP A 220 -12.76 0.68 26.32
CA ASP A 220 -11.82 -0.09 25.48
C ASP A 220 -11.24 0.76 24.36
N ARG A 221 -12.03 1.66 23.77
CA ARG A 221 -11.53 2.66 22.80
C ARG A 221 -10.50 3.60 23.43
N ILE A 222 -10.74 4.05 24.66
CA ILE A 222 -9.78 4.88 25.41
C ILE A 222 -8.50 4.08 25.68
N GLN A 223 -8.62 2.81 26.05
CA GLN A 223 -7.47 1.93 26.28
C GLN A 223 -6.64 1.70 25.01
N ILE A 224 -7.26 1.42 23.87
CA ILE A 224 -6.57 1.27 22.58
C ILE A 224 -5.84 2.57 22.21
N LYS A 225 -6.50 3.72 22.35
CA LYS A 225 -5.85 5.02 22.12
C LYS A 225 -4.64 5.22 23.02
N LYS A 226 -4.73 4.80 24.29
CA LYS A 226 -3.62 4.86 25.25
C LYS A 226 -2.47 3.93 24.84
N GLU A 227 -2.76 2.68 24.45
CA GLU A 227 -1.77 1.73 23.93
C GLU A 227 -1.00 2.33 22.73
N LEU A 228 -1.72 2.83 21.72
CA LEU A 228 -1.13 3.43 20.53
C LEU A 228 -0.29 4.67 20.86
N THR A 229 -0.76 5.50 21.80
CA THR A 229 -0.01 6.69 22.24
C THR A 229 1.31 6.29 22.91
N ILE A 230 1.29 5.31 23.82
CA ILE A 230 2.49 4.81 24.48
C ILE A 230 3.47 4.23 23.46
N LEU A 231 2.97 3.47 22.49
CA LEU A 231 3.81 2.87 21.45
C LEU A 231 4.41 3.94 20.52
N ALA A 232 3.64 4.95 20.11
CA ALA A 232 4.15 6.07 19.32
C ALA A 232 5.22 6.88 20.08
N ASP A 233 5.01 7.13 21.37
CA ASP A 233 5.98 7.81 22.23
C ASP A 233 7.24 6.97 22.46
N MET A 234 7.11 5.65 22.48
CA MET A 234 8.25 4.73 22.51
C MET A 234 9.07 4.84 21.23
N ILE A 235 8.41 4.84 20.06
CA ILE A 235 9.09 5.04 18.77
C ILE A 235 9.82 6.38 18.73
N GLU A 236 9.17 7.45 19.18
CA GLU A 236 9.82 8.77 19.29
C GLU A 236 11.07 8.71 20.18
N ALA A 237 10.97 8.06 21.35
CA ALA A 237 12.11 7.88 22.24
C ALA A 237 13.23 7.05 21.61
N LEU A 238 12.91 6.02 20.83
CA LEU A 238 13.89 5.20 20.10
C LEU A 238 14.60 6.03 19.01
N ILE A 239 13.85 6.82 18.23
CA ILE A 239 14.40 7.74 17.22
C ILE A 239 15.34 8.76 17.88
N ASP A 240 14.97 9.27 19.05
CA ASP A 240 15.76 10.27 19.79
C ASP A 240 16.91 9.67 20.61
N GLY A 241 17.14 8.35 20.54
CA GLY A 241 18.19 7.66 21.29
C GLY A 241 17.95 7.63 22.81
N GLN A 242 16.72 7.87 23.27
CA GLN A 242 16.33 7.90 24.69
C GLN A 242 16.04 6.49 25.22
N LYS A 243 17.08 5.65 25.30
CA LYS A 243 16.98 4.22 25.64
C LYS A 243 16.13 3.92 26.89
N VAL A 244 16.43 4.57 28.02
CA VAL A 244 15.71 4.32 29.28
C VAL A 244 14.21 4.62 29.16
N LYS A 245 13.88 5.74 28.51
CA LYS A 245 12.49 6.13 28.26
C LYS A 245 11.79 5.14 27.33
N ALA A 246 12.45 4.72 26.26
CA ALA A 246 11.93 3.70 25.33
C ALA A 246 11.63 2.38 26.05
N CYS A 247 12.51 1.91 26.94
CA CYS A 247 12.29 0.72 27.74
C CYS A 247 11.06 0.83 28.66
N ILE A 248 10.94 1.93 29.41
CA ILE A 248 9.78 2.18 30.30
C ILE A 248 8.47 2.18 29.50
N LEU A 249 8.45 2.85 28.35
CA LEU A 249 7.28 2.92 27.48
C LEU A 249 6.96 1.57 26.86
N GLY A 250 7.96 0.80 26.41
CA GLY A 250 7.76 -0.54 25.85
C GLY A 250 7.13 -1.51 26.84
N TYR A 251 7.63 -1.56 28.08
CA TYR A 251 7.01 -2.39 29.12
C TYR A 251 5.63 -1.89 29.53
N SER A 252 5.40 -0.57 29.51
CA SER A 252 4.08 0.02 29.74
C SER A 252 3.08 -0.35 28.64
N TYR A 253 3.50 -0.33 27.37
CA TYR A 253 2.67 -0.80 26.25
C TYR A 253 2.28 -2.27 26.43
N LEU A 254 3.24 -3.16 26.73
CA LEU A 254 2.96 -4.58 26.97
C LEU A 254 1.96 -4.80 28.10
N LYS A 255 2.07 -4.04 29.18
CA LYS A 255 1.15 -4.10 30.33
C LYS A 255 -0.27 -3.68 29.94
N GLU A 256 -0.42 -2.56 29.22
CA GLU A 256 -1.74 -2.08 28.78
C GLU A 256 -2.38 -3.04 27.78
N ARG A 257 -1.59 -3.55 26.83
CA ARG A 257 -1.99 -4.55 25.84
C ARG A 257 -2.47 -5.85 26.50
N GLU A 258 -1.72 -6.37 27.46
CA GLU A 258 -2.11 -7.56 28.24
C GLU A 258 -3.37 -7.29 29.07
N SER A 259 -3.51 -6.10 29.64
CA SER A 259 -4.74 -5.71 30.35
C SER A 259 -5.95 -5.69 29.42
N ARG A 260 -5.82 -5.28 28.16
CA ARG A 260 -6.93 -5.31 27.19
C ARG A 260 -7.27 -6.74 26.82
N TYR A 261 -6.26 -7.57 26.51
CA TYR A 261 -6.50 -8.97 26.18
C TYR A 261 -7.16 -9.77 27.30
N ARG A 262 -6.91 -9.43 28.57
CA ARG A 262 -7.65 -10.00 29.70
C ARG A 262 -9.13 -9.61 29.73
N LYS A 263 -9.50 -8.43 29.25
CA LYS A 263 -10.90 -8.00 29.15
C LYS A 263 -11.62 -8.63 27.97
N THR A 264 -10.89 -8.92 26.89
CA THR A 264 -11.42 -9.52 25.67
C THR A 264 -11.20 -11.04 25.62
N SER A 265 -10.87 -11.70 26.74
CA SER A 265 -10.54 -13.13 26.75
C SER A 265 -11.72 -14.04 26.47
N GLU A 266 -12.94 -13.54 26.65
CA GLU A 266 -14.19 -14.25 26.34
C GLU A 266 -14.69 -13.94 24.92
N VAL A 267 -14.04 -13.01 24.21
CA VAL A 267 -14.40 -12.67 22.82
C VAL A 267 -13.75 -13.69 21.90
N SER A 268 -14.60 -14.37 21.13
CA SER A 268 -14.21 -15.32 20.10
C SER A 268 -14.29 -14.68 18.72
N VAL A 269 -13.31 -14.95 17.87
CA VAL A 269 -13.25 -14.50 16.49
C VAL A 269 -13.00 -15.70 15.60
N LYS A 270 -13.80 -15.84 14.54
CA LYS A 270 -13.56 -16.83 13.50
C LYS A 270 -12.25 -16.54 12.77
N LEU A 271 -11.36 -17.54 12.74
CA LEU A 271 -10.12 -17.53 11.98
C LEU A 271 -10.37 -17.94 10.52
N GLY A 272 -9.36 -17.79 9.66
CA GLY A 272 -9.49 -18.10 8.23
C GLY A 272 -9.76 -19.57 7.89
N ASP A 273 -9.54 -20.48 8.83
CA ASP A 273 -9.89 -21.91 8.75
C ASP A 273 -11.25 -22.25 9.38
N GLU A 274 -12.06 -21.21 9.68
CA GLU A 274 -13.35 -21.28 10.38
C GLU A 274 -13.28 -21.77 11.83
N THR A 275 -12.08 -21.97 12.39
CA THR A 275 -11.93 -22.26 13.82
C THR A 275 -12.14 -21.01 14.67
N GLU A 276 -12.56 -21.20 15.91
CA GLU A 276 -12.69 -20.11 16.88
C GLU A 276 -11.33 -19.78 17.49
N GLY A 277 -10.91 -18.52 17.38
CA GLY A 277 -9.68 -17.98 17.94
C GLY A 277 -9.93 -16.83 18.91
N ASP A 278 -8.90 -16.47 19.68
CA ASP A 278 -8.95 -15.32 20.59
C ASP A 278 -8.59 -14.01 19.86
N CYS A 279 -9.00 -12.87 20.45
CA CYS A 279 -8.67 -11.55 19.90
C CYS A 279 -7.16 -11.29 19.74
N LYS A 280 -6.32 -11.93 20.56
CA LYS A 280 -4.87 -11.77 20.47
C LYS A 280 -4.33 -12.43 19.19
N THR A 281 -4.80 -13.62 18.91
CA THR A 281 -4.44 -14.42 17.73
C THR A 281 -4.96 -13.72 16.49
N ALA A 282 -6.23 -13.33 16.49
CA ALA A 282 -6.88 -12.64 15.38
C ALA A 282 -6.19 -11.29 15.05
N GLU A 283 -5.82 -10.51 16.08
CA GLU A 283 -5.08 -9.25 15.90
C GLU A 283 -3.66 -9.49 15.37
N SER A 284 -3.01 -10.60 15.73
CA SER A 284 -1.66 -10.92 15.26
C SER A 284 -1.60 -11.17 13.75
N PHE A 285 -2.67 -11.73 13.16
CA PHE A 285 -2.82 -11.82 11.70
C PHE A 285 -2.85 -10.43 11.08
N PHE A 286 -3.84 -9.61 11.45
CA PHE A 286 -3.99 -8.29 10.83
C PHE A 286 -2.83 -7.33 11.09
N GLU A 287 -2.13 -7.42 12.23
CA GLU A 287 -0.91 -6.66 12.47
C GLU A 287 0.23 -7.06 11.53
N LEU A 288 0.35 -8.35 11.21
CA LEU A 288 1.30 -8.84 10.23
C LEU A 288 0.90 -8.42 8.81
N GLU A 289 -0.36 -8.57 8.46
CA GLU A 289 -0.82 -8.36 7.09
C GLU A 289 -0.89 -6.87 6.73
N GLU A 290 -1.62 -6.09 7.52
CA GLU A 290 -1.91 -4.70 7.24
C GLU A 290 -0.89 -3.77 7.90
N GLY A 291 -0.43 -4.12 9.10
CA GLY A 291 0.57 -3.34 9.81
C GLY A 291 1.94 -3.39 9.16
N LEU A 292 2.34 -4.52 8.58
CA LEU A 292 3.64 -4.62 7.89
C LEU A 292 3.65 -3.84 6.56
N ALA A 293 2.54 -3.85 5.84
CA ALA A 293 2.34 -3.02 4.65
C ALA A 293 2.39 -1.52 4.99
N ASP A 294 1.75 -1.12 6.09
CA ASP A 294 1.76 0.27 6.56
C ASP A 294 3.15 0.67 7.10
N TYR A 295 3.88 -0.23 7.76
CA TYR A 295 5.29 -0.05 8.12
C TYR A 295 6.17 0.17 6.90
N GLY A 296 6.10 -0.75 5.92
CA GLY A 296 6.94 -0.72 4.72
C GLY A 296 6.73 0.54 3.91
N SER A 297 5.49 1.00 3.81
CA SER A 297 5.13 2.22 3.09
C SER A 297 5.57 3.50 3.81
N TRP A 298 5.25 3.68 5.09
CA TRP A 298 5.64 4.90 5.83
C TRP A 298 7.12 5.00 6.16
N THR A 299 7.76 3.89 6.53
CA THR A 299 9.18 3.88 6.91
C THR A 299 10.07 4.10 5.69
N LEU A 300 9.68 3.60 4.52
CA LEU A 300 10.34 3.94 3.25
C LEU A 300 10.32 5.44 3.02
N LEU A 301 9.14 6.07 3.11
CA LEU A 301 8.99 7.51 2.89
C LEU A 301 9.81 8.33 3.89
N TYR A 302 9.85 7.91 5.15
CA TYR A 302 10.67 8.54 6.18
C TYR A 302 12.18 8.41 5.89
N ASN A 303 12.66 7.20 5.63
CA ASN A 303 14.08 6.94 5.36
C ASN A 303 14.59 7.66 4.10
N MET A 304 13.70 7.97 3.17
CA MET A 304 14.01 8.74 1.96
C MET A 304 13.94 10.25 2.13
N GLY A 305 13.63 10.74 3.34
CA GLY A 305 13.42 12.15 3.62
C GLY A 305 12.19 12.75 2.92
N MET A 306 11.27 11.90 2.45
CA MET A 306 10.00 12.36 1.87
C MET A 306 8.94 12.61 2.93
N ALA A 307 8.98 11.85 4.03
CA ALA A 307 8.22 12.11 5.23
C ALA A 307 9.19 12.58 6.32
N SER A 308 8.81 13.62 7.07
CA SER A 308 9.50 14.05 8.28
C SER A 308 9.23 13.10 9.45
N LYS A 309 9.99 13.24 10.55
CA LYS A 309 9.70 12.55 11.82
C LYS A 309 8.28 12.90 12.29
N GLU A 310 7.89 14.16 12.14
CA GLU A 310 6.57 14.67 12.52
C GLU A 310 5.46 14.06 11.66
N ASP A 311 5.69 13.86 10.36
CA ASP A 311 4.74 13.17 9.47
C ASP A 311 4.49 11.74 9.90
N LEU A 312 5.57 11.00 10.17
CA LEU A 312 5.52 9.62 10.64
C LEU A 312 4.80 9.50 12.00
N LEU A 313 5.22 10.31 12.99
CA LEU A 313 4.60 10.27 14.31
C LEU A 313 3.14 10.74 14.28
N ARG A 314 2.79 11.68 13.39
CA ARG A 314 1.40 12.09 13.16
C ARG A 314 0.57 10.94 12.58
N ARG A 315 1.13 10.12 11.68
CA ARG A 315 0.46 8.89 11.20
C ARG A 315 0.22 7.93 12.37
N TYR A 316 1.23 7.65 13.17
CA TYR A 316 1.11 6.72 14.32
C TYR A 316 0.15 7.19 15.40
N ARG A 317 -0.04 8.50 15.53
CA ARG A 317 -1.00 9.12 16.46
C ARG A 317 -2.36 9.39 15.83
N ALA A 318 -2.56 9.05 14.56
CA ALA A 318 -3.82 9.28 13.87
C ALA A 318 -4.92 8.37 14.44
N GLN A 319 -6.16 8.85 14.39
CA GLN A 319 -7.31 7.99 14.67
C GLN A 319 -7.53 7.03 13.49
N GLN A 320 -7.63 5.74 13.78
CA GLN A 320 -7.98 4.70 12.82
C GLN A 320 -9.05 3.80 13.45
N ASN A 321 -10.04 3.39 12.65
CA ASN A 321 -11.05 2.44 13.10
C ASN A 321 -10.43 1.04 13.28
N ASP A 322 -9.53 0.69 12.37
CA ASP A 322 -8.76 -0.54 12.41
C ASP A 322 -7.36 -0.21 12.96
N HIS A 323 -7.21 -0.30 14.27
CA HIS A 323 -5.97 0.04 15.00
C HIS A 323 -4.80 -0.91 14.67
N PHE A 324 -5.04 -2.12 14.17
CA PHE A 324 -4.01 -3.09 13.80
C PHE A 324 -3.08 -2.61 12.66
N TYR A 325 -3.55 -1.70 11.80
CA TYR A 325 -2.67 -1.01 10.84
C TYR A 325 -1.56 -0.26 11.58
N LEU A 326 -1.92 0.51 12.60
CA LEU A 326 -1.00 1.35 13.34
C LEU A 326 -0.13 0.55 14.31
N SER A 327 -0.74 -0.36 15.08
CA SER A 327 0.01 -1.15 16.07
C SER A 327 0.98 -2.11 15.39
N GLY A 328 0.58 -2.83 14.34
CA GLY A 328 1.50 -3.68 13.59
C GLY A 328 2.65 -2.88 12.97
N ALA A 329 2.35 -1.71 12.38
CA ALA A 329 3.37 -0.86 11.80
C ALA A 329 4.39 -0.36 12.82
N MET A 330 3.91 0.11 13.98
CA MET A 330 4.76 0.59 15.06
C MET A 330 5.53 -0.53 15.74
N LEU A 331 4.96 -1.73 15.91
CA LEU A 331 5.68 -2.89 16.43
C LEU A 331 6.88 -3.23 15.55
N MET A 332 6.68 -3.28 14.23
CA MET A 332 7.78 -3.54 13.29
C MET A 332 8.84 -2.43 13.33
N HIS A 333 8.41 -1.17 13.42
CA HIS A 333 9.34 -0.06 13.54
C HIS A 333 10.16 -0.14 14.83
N ALA A 334 9.52 -0.43 15.97
CA ALA A 334 10.20 -0.57 17.25
C ALA A 334 11.23 -1.70 17.19
N ILE A 335 10.85 -2.87 16.65
CA ILE A 335 11.76 -3.99 16.43
C ILE A 335 13.01 -3.52 15.67
N THR A 336 12.85 -2.76 14.59
CA THR A 336 13.98 -2.34 13.75
C THR A 336 14.87 -1.27 14.35
N LEU A 337 14.31 -0.41 15.21
CA LEU A 337 15.08 0.61 15.91
C LEU A 337 15.86 -0.01 17.09
N MET A 338 15.28 -1.00 17.77
CA MET A 338 15.92 -1.73 18.87
C MET A 338 16.98 -2.71 18.36
N ASP A 339 16.60 -3.50 17.35
CA ASP A 339 17.40 -4.54 16.74
C ASP A 339 17.97 -4.03 15.42
N LYS A 340 19.23 -3.58 15.44
CA LYS A 340 19.96 -3.13 14.24
C LYS A 340 20.23 -4.26 13.23
N LYS A 341 19.55 -5.39 13.32
CA LYS A 341 19.60 -6.46 12.33
C LYS A 341 18.94 -5.99 11.03
N PRO A 342 19.37 -6.53 9.89
CA PRO A 342 18.63 -6.36 8.64
C PRO A 342 17.20 -6.86 8.84
N ILE A 343 16.25 -6.01 8.53
CA ILE A 343 14.81 -6.26 8.57
C ILE A 343 14.44 -7.56 7.83
N GLU A 344 15.14 -7.89 6.74
CA GLU A 344 15.02 -9.14 5.98
C GLU A 344 15.17 -10.37 6.87
N GLN A 345 15.98 -10.30 7.93
CA GLN A 345 16.13 -11.42 8.87
C GLN A 345 14.93 -11.57 9.80
N VAL A 346 14.34 -10.46 10.26
CA VAL A 346 13.12 -10.49 11.09
C VAL A 346 11.99 -11.12 10.29
N ILE A 347 11.85 -10.65 9.06
CA ILE A 347 10.91 -11.13 8.06
C ILE A 347 11.07 -12.62 7.81
N GLN A 348 12.29 -13.07 7.54
CA GLN A 348 12.53 -14.47 7.23
C GLN A 348 12.21 -15.37 8.43
N LYS A 349 12.42 -14.88 9.66
CA LYS A 349 12.00 -15.60 10.88
C LYS A 349 10.48 -15.68 10.99
N ILE A 350 9.74 -14.61 10.66
CA ILE A 350 8.27 -14.62 10.63
C ILE A 350 7.78 -15.63 9.59
N ILE A 351 8.28 -15.54 8.36
CA ILE A 351 7.94 -16.45 7.25
C ILE A 351 8.17 -17.91 7.62
N ASN A 352 9.28 -18.20 8.30
CA ASN A 352 9.66 -19.55 8.70
C ASN A 352 9.04 -19.99 10.03
N SER A 353 8.19 -19.17 10.67
CA SER A 353 7.59 -19.56 11.93
C SER A 353 6.54 -20.66 11.69
N PRO A 354 6.51 -21.72 12.53
CA PRO A 354 5.56 -22.80 12.39
C PRO A 354 4.15 -22.43 12.86
N THR A 355 4.02 -21.35 13.66
CA THR A 355 2.74 -20.92 14.22
C THR A 355 2.60 -19.40 14.25
N VAL A 356 1.37 -18.90 14.30
CA VAL A 356 1.04 -17.48 14.52
C VAL A 356 1.67 -16.93 15.80
N LYS A 357 1.71 -17.73 16.87
CA LYS A 357 2.29 -17.32 18.16
C LYS A 357 3.79 -17.01 18.01
N GLU A 358 4.50 -17.85 17.27
CA GLU A 358 5.93 -17.69 17.00
C GLU A 358 6.23 -16.65 15.92
N GLY A 359 5.27 -16.41 15.02
CA GLY A 359 5.37 -15.44 13.93
C GLY A 359 4.85 -14.04 14.26
N SER A 360 4.15 -13.85 15.38
CA SER A 360 3.49 -12.58 15.70
C SER A 360 4.49 -11.45 15.95
N LEU A 361 4.23 -10.26 15.37
CA LEU A 361 5.04 -9.07 15.60
C LEU A 361 5.16 -8.71 17.09
N LEU A 362 4.10 -8.93 17.86
CA LEU A 362 4.12 -8.72 19.31
C LEU A 362 5.15 -9.61 20.01
N ARG A 363 5.33 -10.86 19.58
CA ARG A 363 6.33 -11.76 20.17
C ARG A 363 7.75 -11.28 19.87
N PHE A 364 8.04 -10.95 18.60
CA PHE A 364 9.34 -10.41 18.22
C PHE A 364 9.65 -9.12 18.96
N PHE A 365 8.66 -8.24 19.12
CA PHE A 365 8.80 -7.02 19.89
C PHE A 365 9.14 -7.29 21.36
N GLN A 366 8.51 -8.27 22.00
CA GLN A 366 8.82 -8.65 23.38
C GLN A 366 10.26 -9.14 23.53
N ASP A 367 10.69 -10.01 22.63
CA ASP A 367 12.04 -10.60 22.67
C ASP A 367 13.11 -9.51 22.43
N GLU A 368 12.91 -8.62 21.44
CA GLU A 368 13.85 -7.54 21.16
C GLU A 368 13.82 -6.43 22.21
N LEU A 369 12.67 -6.14 22.83
CA LEU A 369 12.58 -5.20 23.94
C LEU A 369 13.38 -5.68 25.15
N ALA A 370 13.25 -6.96 25.53
CA ALA A 370 14.02 -7.53 26.64
C ALA A 370 15.52 -7.42 26.37
N ASN A 371 15.98 -7.85 25.19
CA ASN A 371 17.38 -7.76 24.78
C ASN A 371 17.90 -6.32 24.75
N TYR A 372 17.09 -5.38 24.24
CA TYR A 372 17.46 -3.98 24.12
C TYR A 372 17.64 -3.34 25.50
N CYS A 373 16.77 -3.65 26.45
CA CYS A 373 16.76 -3.06 27.79
C CYS A 373 17.79 -3.66 28.76
N GLU A 374 18.27 -4.87 28.49
CA GLU A 374 19.34 -5.52 29.28
C GLU A 374 20.77 -5.11 28.87
N ARG A 375 20.96 -4.75 27.59
CA ARG A 375 22.22 -4.18 27.08
C ARG A 375 22.41 -2.75 27.58
#